data_AF-A0A0G1VHS8-F1
#
_entry.id   AF-A0A0G1VHS8-F1
#
_cell.length_a   1.000
_cell.length_b   1.000
_cell.length_c   1.000
_cell.angle_alpha   90.00
_cell.angle_beta   90.00
_cell.angle_gamma   90.00
#
_symmetry.space_group_name_H-M   'P 1'
#
loop_
_entity.id
_entity.type
_entity.pdbx_description
1 polymer ?
#
loop_
_entity_poly.entity_id
_entity_poly.type
_entity_poly.pdbx_seq_one_letter_code
_entity_poly.pdbx_strand_id
1 'polypeptide(L)'
;MLLSGLKKYPVDISAIVSMADDGGSTGVLRDELGVLPPGDVRQCLVALSDSSKILRELMNYRFENGGLKGHSFGNLFLSALEKINGGFSAGVEEASKILNVKGEVIPVTDQDTKLYMELLNGDKLRGEEEI
;
A
#
# COMPACT_ATOMS: atom_id res chain seq x y z
N MET A 1 13.03 3.90 -6.23
CA MET A 1 12.21 4.59 -5.22
C MET A 1 13.13 5.31 -4.24
N LEU A 2 12.80 6.54 -3.83
CA LEU A 2 13.62 7.38 -2.94
C LEU A 2 14.01 6.67 -1.63
N LEU A 3 13.06 5.99 -0.98
CA LEU A 3 13.27 5.28 0.29
C LEU A 3 14.36 4.19 0.19
N SER A 4 14.43 3.46 -0.93
CA SER A 4 15.48 2.44 -1.14
C SER A 4 16.89 3.03 -1.21
N GLY A 5 17.01 4.31 -1.59
CA GLY A 5 18.27 5.05 -1.57
C GLY A 5 18.58 5.58 -0.16
N LEU A 6 17.59 6.23 0.47
CA LEU A 6 17.75 6.83 1.80
C LEU A 6 18.11 5.81 2.88
N LYS A 7 17.56 4.57 2.82
CA LYS A 7 17.84 3.55 3.84
C LYS A 7 19.31 3.11 3.95
N LYS A 8 20.17 3.53 2.99
CA LYS A 8 21.60 3.23 2.99
C LYS A 8 22.40 4.18 3.88
N TYR A 9 21.79 5.28 4.31
CA TYR A 9 22.41 6.28 5.17
C TYR A 9 21.98 6.05 6.63
N PRO A 10 22.77 6.50 7.61
CA PRO A 10 22.45 6.39 9.02
C PRO A 10 21.42 7.45 9.42
N VAL A 11 20.19 7.30 8.92
CA VAL A 11 19.06 8.19 9.19
C VAL A 11 17.84 7.37 9.59
N ASP A 12 17.05 7.92 10.51
CA ASP A 12 15.75 7.37 10.87
C ASP A 12 14.72 7.84 9.84
N ILE A 13 13.99 6.90 9.24
CA ILE A 13 13.05 7.18 8.14
C ILE A 13 11.64 6.83 8.61
N SER A 14 10.73 7.80 8.53
CA SER A 14 9.29 7.56 8.64
C SER A 14 8.63 8.01 7.34
N ALA A 15 7.94 7.08 6.66
CA ALA A 15 7.23 7.32 5.41
C ALA A 15 5.73 7.44 5.70
N ILE A 16 5.17 8.64 5.55
CA ILE A 16 3.73 8.88 5.66
C ILE A 16 3.10 8.68 4.28
N VAL A 17 2.14 7.77 4.18
CA VAL A 17 1.61 7.28 2.90
C VAL A 17 0.13 7.63 2.75
N SER A 18 -0.23 8.16 1.58
CA SER A 18 -1.62 8.44 1.22
C SER A 18 -2.44 7.14 1.16
N MET A 19 -3.70 7.22 1.58
CA MET A 19 -4.66 6.11 1.52
C MET A 19 -5.84 6.45 0.58
N ALA A 20 -5.64 7.40 -0.34
CA ALA A 20 -6.69 7.88 -1.24
C ALA A 20 -6.74 7.15 -2.60
N ASP A 21 -5.75 6.29 -2.89
CA ASP A 21 -5.65 5.55 -4.15
C ASP A 21 -6.87 4.65 -4.37
N ASP A 22 -7.49 4.80 -5.54
CA ASP A 22 -8.61 3.98 -6.00
C ASP A 22 -8.34 3.29 -7.35
N GLY A 23 -7.11 3.34 -7.87
CA GLY A 23 -6.76 2.80 -9.19
C GLY A 23 -6.53 1.28 -9.25
N GLY A 24 -6.96 0.67 -10.36
CA GLY A 24 -6.56 -0.69 -10.77
C GLY A 24 -6.94 -1.81 -9.80
N SER A 25 -6.02 -2.75 -9.57
CA SER A 25 -6.26 -3.91 -8.67
C SER A 25 -6.44 -3.54 -7.20
N THR A 26 -6.00 -2.34 -6.82
CA THR A 26 -6.15 -1.79 -5.47
C THR A 26 -7.62 -1.41 -5.23
N GLY A 27 -8.26 -0.76 -6.22
CA GLY A 27 -9.70 -0.50 -6.21
C GLY A 27 -10.54 -1.77 -6.13
N VAL A 28 -10.20 -2.80 -6.91
CA VAL A 28 -10.94 -4.09 -6.88
C VAL A 28 -10.86 -4.76 -5.49
N LEU A 29 -9.68 -4.80 -4.85
CA LEU A 29 -9.55 -5.37 -3.50
C LEU A 29 -10.32 -4.56 -2.46
N ARG A 30 -10.30 -3.24 -2.59
CA ARG A 30 -11.07 -2.33 -1.74
C ARG A 30 -12.57 -2.61 -1.85
N ASP A 31 -13.07 -2.78 -3.08
CA ASP A 31 -14.48 -3.08 -3.35
C ASP A 31 -14.89 -4.49 -2.91
N GLU A 32 -14.03 -5.50 -3.11
CA GLU A 32 -14.36 -6.91 -2.82
C GLU A 32 -14.17 -7.31 -1.35
N LEU A 33 -13.12 -6.80 -0.69
CA LEU A 33 -12.73 -7.20 0.66
C LEU A 33 -13.01 -6.14 1.72
N GLY A 34 -13.42 -4.93 1.31
CA GLY A 34 -13.61 -3.79 2.23
C GLY A 34 -12.35 -3.51 3.03
N VAL A 35 -11.21 -3.46 2.33
CA VAL A 35 -9.87 -3.18 2.88
C VAL A 35 -9.35 -1.86 2.35
N LEU A 36 -8.45 -1.21 3.09
CA LEU A 36 -7.84 0.03 2.61
C LEU A 36 -6.87 -0.24 1.46
N PRO A 37 -6.67 0.72 0.54
CA PRO A 37 -5.79 0.55 -0.62
C PRO A 37 -4.35 0.28 -0.18
N PRO A 38 -3.80 -0.94 -0.36
CA PRO A 38 -2.52 -1.29 0.24
C PRO A 38 -1.32 -0.97 -0.66
N GLY A 39 -1.57 -0.44 -1.88
CA GLY A 39 -0.60 -0.35 -2.97
C GLY A 39 0.66 0.44 -2.63
N ASP A 40 0.51 1.72 -2.25
CA ASP A 40 1.64 2.59 -1.94
C ASP A 40 2.35 2.19 -0.65
N VAL A 41 1.58 1.74 0.35
CA VAL A 41 2.12 1.22 1.61
C VAL A 41 2.99 -0.01 1.36
N ARG A 42 2.53 -0.95 0.52
CA ARG A 42 3.31 -2.09 0.06
C ARG A 42 4.62 -1.65 -0.60
N GLN A 43 4.58 -0.66 -1.48
CA GLN A 43 5.79 -0.16 -2.15
C GLN A 43 6.79 0.43 -1.14
N CYS A 44 6.30 1.17 -0.14
CA CYS A 44 7.11 1.69 0.96
C CYS A 44 7.75 0.58 1.80
N LEU A 45 6.96 -0.41 2.21
CA LEU A 45 7.44 -1.58 2.94
C LEU A 45 8.52 -2.34 2.16
N VAL A 46 8.28 -2.62 0.88
CA VAL A 46 9.26 -3.31 0.02
C VAL A 46 10.55 -2.47 -0.13
N ALA A 47 10.43 -1.16 -0.32
CA ALA A 47 11.59 -0.29 -0.51
C ALA A 47 12.48 -0.21 0.73
N LEU A 48 11.88 -0.18 1.92
CA LEU A 48 12.57 -0.11 3.22
C LEU A 48 12.96 -1.50 3.75
N SER A 49 12.33 -2.59 3.28
CA SER A 49 12.63 -3.96 3.70
C SER A 49 14.08 -4.36 3.45
N ASP A 50 14.74 -4.90 4.46
CA ASP A 50 16.06 -5.54 4.34
C ASP A 50 15.94 -6.99 3.84
N SER A 51 15.12 -7.16 2.82
CA SER A 51 14.71 -8.47 2.32
C SER A 51 15.52 -8.94 1.12
N SER A 52 15.55 -10.27 0.95
CA SER A 52 16.15 -10.93 -0.20
C SER A 52 15.46 -10.54 -1.51
N LYS A 53 16.17 -10.67 -2.64
CA LYS A 53 15.63 -10.38 -3.97
C LYS A 53 14.31 -11.12 -4.22
N ILE A 54 14.22 -12.38 -3.80
CA ILE A 54 13.02 -13.21 -3.97
C ILE A 54 11.81 -12.69 -3.18
N LEU A 55 12.00 -12.15 -1.97
CA LEU A 55 10.88 -11.60 -1.21
C LEU A 55 10.34 -10.33 -1.87
N ARG A 56 11.22 -9.50 -2.43
CA ARG A 56 10.80 -8.33 -3.23
C ARG A 56 10.04 -8.76 -4.48
N GLU A 57 10.51 -9.78 -5.19
CA GLU A 57 9.81 -10.33 -6.35
C GLU A 57 8.44 -10.87 -5.95
N LEU A 58 8.35 -11.61 -4.84
CA LEU A 58 7.11 -12.14 -4.30
C LEU A 58 6.11 -11.02 -3.94
N MET A 59 6.55 -9.99 -3.21
CA MET A 59 5.68 -8.86 -2.86
C MET A 59 5.20 -8.05 -4.07
N ASN A 60 5.99 -8.02 -5.14
CA ASN A 60 5.63 -7.37 -6.40
C ASN A 60 4.88 -8.28 -7.37
N TYR A 61 4.80 -9.59 -7.09
CA TYR A 61 4.16 -10.55 -7.98
C TYR A 61 2.70 -10.19 -8.23
N ARG A 62 2.31 -10.24 -9.51
CA ARG A 62 0.94 -10.04 -9.96
C ARG A 62 0.48 -11.32 -10.65
N PHE A 63 -0.65 -11.84 -10.20
CA PHE A 63 -1.23 -13.05 -10.76
C PHE A 63 -1.74 -12.77 -12.18
N GLU A 64 -1.36 -13.60 -13.14
CA GLU A 64 -1.71 -13.40 -14.56
C GLU A 64 -2.96 -14.20 -14.98
N ASN A 65 -3.30 -15.25 -14.23
CA ASN A 65 -4.32 -16.23 -14.60
C ASN A 65 -5.15 -16.67 -13.39
N GLY A 66 -6.34 -17.24 -13.65
CA GLY A 66 -7.23 -17.78 -12.63
C GLY A 66 -8.05 -16.72 -11.88
N GLY A 67 -8.67 -17.13 -10.78
CA GLY A 67 -9.56 -16.26 -9.98
C GLY A 67 -8.85 -15.09 -9.27
N LEU A 68 -7.51 -15.14 -9.18
CA LEU A 68 -6.71 -14.04 -8.63
C LEU A 68 -6.12 -13.13 -9.72
N LYS A 69 -6.46 -13.35 -11.00
CA LYS A 69 -5.90 -12.60 -12.12
C LYS A 69 -6.02 -11.09 -11.87
N GLY A 70 -4.89 -10.40 -11.98
CA GLY A 70 -4.81 -8.96 -11.77
C GLY A 70 -4.45 -8.56 -10.34
N HIS A 71 -4.64 -9.41 -9.32
CA HIS A 71 -4.25 -9.08 -7.95
C HIS A 71 -2.73 -9.15 -7.76
N SER A 72 -2.21 -8.32 -6.85
CA SER A 72 -0.84 -8.45 -6.36
C SER A 72 -0.79 -9.31 -5.10
N PHE A 73 0.17 -10.21 -5.00
CA PHE A 73 0.43 -10.97 -3.78
C PHE A 73 0.67 -10.04 -2.58
N GLY A 74 1.48 -8.98 -2.73
CA GLY A 74 1.75 -8.07 -1.62
C GLY A 74 0.50 -7.33 -1.13
N ASN A 75 -0.45 -7.03 -2.03
CA ASN A 75 -1.72 -6.42 -1.64
C ASN A 75 -2.60 -7.42 -0.87
N LEU A 76 -2.67 -8.68 -1.33
CA LEU A 76 -3.40 -9.74 -0.63
C LEU A 76 -2.80 -10.02 0.75
N PHE A 77 -1.47 -10.04 0.84
CA PHE A 77 -0.73 -10.20 2.09
C PHE A 77 -1.10 -9.11 3.10
N LEU A 78 -1.08 -7.83 2.70
CA LEU A 78 -1.45 -6.73 3.57
C LEU A 78 -2.93 -6.75 3.95
N SER A 79 -3.80 -7.07 2.99
CA SER A 79 -5.24 -7.20 3.23
C SER A 79 -5.54 -8.30 4.27
N ALA A 80 -4.80 -9.42 4.20
CA ALA A 80 -4.94 -10.49 5.19
C ALA A 80 -4.46 -10.06 6.58
N LEU A 81 -3.32 -9.35 6.66
CA LEU A 81 -2.81 -8.83 7.93
C LEU A 81 -3.75 -7.80 8.56
N GLU A 82 -4.36 -6.91 7.77
CA GLU A 82 -5.39 -6.00 8.25
C GLU A 82 -6.53 -6.76 8.94
N LYS A 83 -7.05 -7.82 8.30
CA LYS A 83 -8.17 -8.61 8.86
C LYS A 83 -7.77 -9.40 10.11
N ILE A 84 -6.56 -9.96 10.15
CA ILE A 84 -6.07 -10.74 11.29
C ILE A 84 -5.82 -9.82 12.49
N ASN A 85 -5.27 -8.62 12.26
CA ASN A 85 -4.85 -7.71 13.31
C ASN A 85 -5.95 -6.72 13.73
N GLY A 86 -7.10 -6.73 13.06
CA GLY A 86 -8.26 -5.91 13.40
C GLY A 86 -8.15 -4.44 12.98
N GLY A 87 -7.24 -4.11 12.05
CA GLY A 87 -7.04 -2.76 11.56
C GLY A 87 -5.84 -2.63 10.63
N PHE A 88 -5.88 -1.65 9.73
CA PHE A 88 -4.86 -1.52 8.68
C PHE A 88 -3.51 -1.12 9.25
N SER A 89 -3.43 -0.07 10.08
CA SER A 89 -2.18 0.30 10.77
C SER A 89 -1.54 -0.85 11.53
N ALA A 90 -2.33 -1.64 12.27
CA ALA A 90 -1.83 -2.81 12.98
C ALA A 90 -1.31 -3.91 12.03
N GLY A 91 -1.94 -4.07 10.87
CA GLY A 91 -1.46 -4.95 9.80
C GLY A 91 -0.15 -4.46 9.16
N VAL A 92 0.00 -3.15 8.97
CA VAL A 92 1.24 -2.53 8.45
C VAL A 92 2.40 -2.67 9.44
N GLU A 93 2.13 -2.55 10.74
CA GLU A 93 3.12 -2.77 11.79
C GLU A 93 3.63 -4.22 11.76
N GLU A 94 2.72 -5.19 11.64
CA GLU A 94 3.08 -6.61 11.55
C GLU A 94 3.82 -6.93 10.26
N ALA A 95 3.39 -6.38 9.13
CA ALA A 95 4.10 -6.49 7.87
C ALA A 95 5.53 -5.93 7.96
N SER A 96 5.72 -4.82 8.68
CA SER A 96 7.02 -4.19 8.88
C SER A 96 7.98 -5.11 9.64
N LYS A 97 7.48 -5.83 10.64
CA LYS A 97 8.24 -6.85 11.40
C LYS A 97 8.62 -8.04 10.50
N ILE A 98 7.64 -8.60 9.78
CA ILE A 98 7.85 -9.76 8.88
C ILE A 98 8.88 -9.44 7.79
N LEU A 99 8.82 -8.23 7.23
CA LEU A 99 9.68 -7.80 6.13
C LEU A 99 11.02 -7.20 6.59
N ASN A 100 11.26 -7.13 7.90
CA ASN A 100 12.46 -6.52 8.49
C ASN A 100 12.72 -5.11 7.92
N VAL A 101 11.72 -4.25 8.03
CA VAL A 101 11.73 -2.87 7.50
C VAL A 101 12.70 -1.99 8.30
N LYS A 102 13.55 -1.23 7.60
CA LYS A 102 14.44 -0.22 8.19
C LYS A 102 13.78 1.15 8.15
N GLY A 103 13.03 1.48 9.21
CA GLY A 103 12.23 2.69 9.34
C GLY A 103 10.76 2.37 9.63
N GLU A 104 9.90 3.36 9.47
CA GLU A 104 8.47 3.27 9.71
C GLU A 104 7.69 3.58 8.43
N VAL A 105 6.58 2.86 8.23
CA VAL A 105 5.60 3.15 7.20
C VAL A 105 4.27 3.42 7.90
N ILE A 106 3.75 4.61 7.73
CA ILE A 106 2.61 5.14 8.47
C ILE A 106 1.53 5.52 7.47
N PRO A 107 0.37 4.84 7.44
CA PRO A 107 -0.75 5.31 6.64
C PRO A 107 -1.26 6.64 7.20
N VAL A 108 -1.64 7.57 6.33
CA VAL A 108 -2.14 8.89 6.76
C VAL A 108 -3.47 8.79 7.52
N THR A 109 -4.21 7.70 7.31
CA THR A 109 -5.51 7.43 7.93
C THR A 109 -5.80 5.92 7.91
N ASP A 110 -6.53 5.45 8.91
CA ASP A 110 -7.14 4.10 8.93
C ASP A 110 -8.58 4.11 8.40
N GLN A 111 -9.03 5.25 7.85
CA GLN A 111 -10.38 5.40 7.31
C GLN A 111 -10.38 5.29 5.81
N ASP A 112 -11.48 4.76 5.28
CA ASP A 112 -11.73 4.75 3.85
C ASP A 112 -11.89 6.18 3.34
N THR A 113 -10.98 6.63 2.46
CA THR A 113 -10.95 8.01 1.98
C THR A 113 -10.89 8.10 0.46
N LYS A 114 -11.38 9.20 -0.10
CA LYS A 114 -11.33 9.48 -1.54
C LYS A 114 -10.81 10.89 -1.78
N LEU A 115 -10.04 11.05 -2.85
CA LEU A 115 -9.58 12.35 -3.30
C LEU A 115 -10.72 13.10 -4.01
N TYR A 116 -10.77 14.42 -3.83
CA TYR A 116 -11.71 15.29 -4.53
C TYR A 116 -10.97 16.50 -5.08
N MET A 117 -11.29 16.91 -6.30
CA MET A 117 -10.80 18.14 -6.91
C MET A 117 -11.99 19.03 -7.29
N GLU A 118 -11.92 20.30 -6.91
CA GLU A 118 -12.85 21.33 -7.39
C GLU A 118 -12.16 22.16 -8.46
N LEU A 119 -12.72 22.12 -9.67
CA LEU A 119 -12.22 22.84 -10.84
C LEU A 119 -12.63 24.32 -10.78
N LEU A 120 -11.92 25.16 -11.54
CA LEU A 120 -12.19 26.61 -11.58
C LEU A 120 -13.60 26.97 -12.07
N ASN A 121 -14.25 26.07 -12.82
CA ASN A 121 -15.62 26.22 -13.29
C ASN A 121 -16.67 25.74 -12.26
N GLY A 122 -16.24 25.26 -11.09
CA GLY A 122 -17.10 24.74 -10.02
C GLY A 122 -17.41 23.24 -10.12
N ASP A 123 -16.95 22.55 -11.16
CA ASP A 123 -17.13 21.09 -11.29
C ASP A 123 -16.28 20.34 -10.26
N LYS A 124 -16.80 19.20 -9.78
CA LYS A 124 -16.11 18.35 -8.80
C LYS A 124 -15.78 16.99 -9.41
N LEU A 125 -14.51 16.62 -9.38
CA LEU A 125 -14.01 15.30 -9.74
C LEU A 125 -13.81 14.46 -8.47
N ARG A 126 -14.09 13.15 -8.54
CA ARG A 126 -14.08 12.26 -7.37
C ARG A 126 -13.26 11.01 -7.65
N GLY A 127 -12.21 10.83 -6.86
CA GLY A 127 -11.31 9.70 -6.96
C GLY A 127 -10.00 10.09 -7.62
N GLU A 128 -8.93 9.37 -7.29
CA GLU A 128 -7.62 9.64 -7.87
C GLU A 128 -7.60 9.32 -9.36
N GLU A 129 -8.30 8.28 -9.81
CA GLU A 129 -8.38 7.94 -11.23
C GLU A 129 -9.11 9.00 -12.09
N GLU A 130 -10.03 9.76 -11.50
CA GLU A 130 -10.79 10.82 -12.21
C GLU A 130 -10.06 12.17 -12.27
N ILE A 131 -9.03 12.36 -11.44
CA ILE A 131 -8.31 13.64 -11.25
C ILE A 131 -7.00 13.66 -12.05
#